data_AF-A0A958NWU8-F1
#
_entry.id   AF-A0A958NWU8-F1
#
_cell.length_a   1.000
_cell.length_b   1.000
_cell.length_c   1.000
_cell.angle_alpha   90.00
_cell.angle_beta   90.00
_cell.angle_gamma   90.00
#
_symmetry.space_group_name_H-M   'P 1'
#
loop_
_entity.id
_entity.type
_entity.pdbx_description
1 polymer ?
#
loop_
_entity_poly.entity_id
_entity_poly.type
_entity_poly.pdbx_seq_one_letter_code
_entity_poly.pdbx_strand_id
1 'polypeptide(L)'
;ILSREDGSLALDFIFAFTLIFGFTVVLFSFAITLSAVEMTQYLTFSAARAFYAGHITVKDQTQQAKNKYEELLQTDAYAFLNKGTWFEILPSPFVGNAPETMQELSQYDQGGEPNRFEGVVTFFVARVLSYSSPFFGSTDPDGDGRGSKFSTHIGSYLGREPTTEECKAFTEQRWKAIRNLDVANGGTSYSTGTSNNDYVVIMDNGC
;
A
#
# COMPACT_ATOMS: atom_id res chain seq x y z
N ILE A 1 56.62 -35.11 20.95
CA ILE A 1 55.17 -34.79 20.93
C ILE A 1 54.99 -33.53 21.76
N LEU A 2 55.34 -32.38 21.18
CA LEU A 2 55.02 -31.08 21.74
C LEU A 2 54.08 -30.46 20.70
N SER A 3 52.80 -30.50 21.05
CA SER A 3 51.69 -29.97 20.27
C SER A 3 51.91 -28.46 20.09
N ARG A 4 51.98 -27.98 18.85
CA ARG A 4 51.85 -26.54 18.55
C ARG A 4 50.39 -26.15 18.77
N GLU A 5 50.04 -25.75 19.99
CA GLU A 5 48.69 -25.27 20.34
C GLU A 5 48.35 -23.92 19.67
N ASP A 6 49.36 -23.13 19.29
CA ASP A 6 49.21 -21.81 18.67
C ASP A 6 48.45 -21.84 17.33
N GLY A 7 48.55 -22.95 16.58
CA GLY A 7 47.86 -23.11 15.30
C GLY A 7 46.36 -23.41 15.43
N SER A 8 45.97 -24.11 16.51
CA SER A 8 44.56 -24.40 16.80
C SER A 8 43.83 -23.13 17.23
N LEU A 9 44.47 -22.31 18.07
CA LEU A 9 43.89 -21.06 18.57
C LEU A 9 43.64 -20.05 17.45
N ALA A 10 44.53 -19.96 16.45
CA ALA A 10 44.34 -19.12 15.28
C ALA A 10 43.18 -19.58 14.38
N LEU A 11 43.01 -20.89 14.20
CA LEU A 11 41.90 -21.45 13.42
C LEU A 11 40.54 -21.22 14.09
N ASP A 12 40.45 -21.46 15.41
CA ASP A 12 39.23 -21.24 16.18
C ASP A 12 38.84 -19.76 16.17
N PHE A 13 39.82 -18.86 16.25
CA PHE A 13 39.59 -17.42 16.14
C PHE A 13 39.06 -17.01 14.75
N ILE A 14 39.67 -17.49 13.66
CA ILE A 14 39.22 -17.17 12.30
C ILE A 14 37.81 -17.71 12.05
N PHE A 15 37.51 -18.92 12.53
CA PHE A 15 36.19 -19.52 12.42
C PHE A 15 35.15 -18.70 13.21
N ALA A 16 35.43 -18.39 14.48
CA ALA A 16 34.53 -17.59 15.31
C ALA A 16 34.32 -16.18 14.74
N PHE A 17 35.39 -15.54 14.24
CA PHE A 17 35.30 -14.22 13.62
C PHE A 17 34.44 -14.23 12.36
N THR A 18 34.62 -15.24 11.49
CA THR A 18 33.81 -15.42 10.28
C THR A 18 32.34 -15.64 10.62
N LEU A 19 32.07 -16.43 11.66
CA LEU A 19 30.70 -16.69 12.14
C LEU A 19 30.06 -15.41 12.67
N ILE A 20 30.76 -14.64 13.52
CA ILE A 20 30.26 -13.36 14.06
C ILE A 20 29.98 -12.36 12.93
N PHE A 21 30.91 -12.23 11.99
CA PHE A 21 30.72 -11.33 10.85
C PHE A 21 29.55 -11.78 9.97
N GLY A 22 29.40 -13.08 9.73
CA GLY A 22 28.27 -13.66 9.02
C GLY A 22 26.92 -13.30 9.66
N PHE A 23 26.78 -13.53 10.97
CA PHE A 23 25.56 -13.14 11.70
C PHE A 23 25.33 -11.62 11.71
N THR A 24 26.39 -10.83 11.80
CA THR A 24 26.29 -9.37 11.74
C THR A 24 25.73 -8.91 10.39
N VAL A 25 26.21 -9.48 9.29
CA VAL A 25 25.69 -9.19 7.94
C VAL A 25 24.22 -9.61 7.82
N VAL A 26 23.85 -10.78 8.32
CA VAL A 26 22.44 -11.23 8.30
C VAL A 26 21.53 -10.28 9.07
N LEU A 27 21.91 -9.93 10.31
CA LEU A 27 21.14 -9.00 11.14
C LEU A 27 21.04 -7.62 10.52
N PHE A 28 22.14 -7.12 9.93
CA PHE A 28 22.15 -5.87 9.20
C PHE A 28 21.19 -5.91 7.99
N SER A 29 21.22 -6.99 7.20
CA SER A 29 20.32 -7.19 6.05
C SER A 29 18.85 -7.18 6.47
N PHE A 30 18.50 -7.79 7.61
CA PHE A 30 17.13 -7.71 8.14
C PHE A 30 16.78 -6.30 8.61
N ALA A 31 17.65 -5.64 9.37
CA ALA A 31 17.40 -4.29 9.89
C ALA A 31 17.20 -3.27 8.76
N ILE A 32 18.05 -3.30 7.73
CA ILE A 32 17.91 -2.41 6.57
C ILE A 32 16.65 -2.74 5.76
N THR A 33 16.28 -4.02 5.64
CA THR A 33 15.06 -4.42 4.94
C THR A 33 13.81 -3.94 5.66
N LEU A 34 13.74 -4.11 6.99
CA LEU A 34 12.61 -3.61 7.78
C LEU A 34 12.49 -2.08 7.69
N SER A 35 13.62 -1.37 7.73
CA SER A 35 13.66 0.09 7.54
C SER A 35 13.12 0.49 6.16
N ALA A 36 13.50 -0.24 5.10
CA ALA A 36 13.02 -0.01 3.75
C ALA A 36 11.51 -0.27 3.60
N VAL A 37 10.99 -1.29 4.29
CA VAL A 37 9.55 -1.59 4.37
C VAL A 37 8.79 -0.44 5.02
N GLU A 38 9.27 0.09 6.15
CA GLU A 38 8.63 1.23 6.83
C GLU A 38 8.61 2.49 5.94
N MET A 39 9.70 2.75 5.22
CA MET A 39 9.75 3.86 4.26
C MET A 39 8.76 3.66 3.12
N THR A 40 8.60 2.43 2.63
CA THR A 40 7.61 2.08 1.60
C THR A 40 6.18 2.19 2.12
N GLN A 41 5.93 1.82 3.38
CA GLN A 41 4.64 2.03 4.04
C GLN A 41 4.30 3.51 4.15
N TYR A 42 5.27 4.37 4.45
CA TYR A 42 5.04 5.82 4.46
C TYR A 42 4.68 6.35 3.06
N LEU A 43 5.34 5.86 2.00
CA LEU A 43 5.01 6.23 0.61
C LEU A 43 3.56 5.88 0.27
N THR A 44 3.16 4.65 0.55
CA THR A 44 1.78 4.21 0.28
C THR A 44 0.77 4.93 1.16
N PHE A 45 1.09 5.21 2.42
CA PHE A 45 0.25 5.99 3.33
C PHE A 45 0.04 7.43 2.84
N SER A 46 1.12 8.11 2.45
CA SER A 46 1.03 9.48 1.94
C SER A 46 0.24 9.54 0.63
N ALA A 47 0.41 8.55 -0.25
CA ALA A 47 -0.36 8.45 -1.48
C ALA A 47 -1.84 8.09 -1.21
N ALA A 48 -2.11 7.19 -0.26
CA ALA A 48 -3.47 6.83 0.16
C ALA A 48 -4.19 8.01 0.79
N ARG A 49 -3.49 8.88 1.51
CA ARG A 49 -4.10 10.12 2.03
C ARG A 49 -4.46 11.11 0.92
N ALA A 50 -3.67 11.16 -0.16
CA ALA A 50 -4.02 11.95 -1.34
C ALA A 50 -5.20 11.34 -2.10
N PHE A 51 -5.28 10.00 -2.17
CA PHE A 51 -6.45 9.29 -2.71
C PHE A 51 -7.72 9.52 -1.88
N TYR A 52 -7.57 9.54 -0.55
CA TYR A 52 -8.66 9.71 0.40
C TYR A 52 -9.37 11.05 0.21
N ALA A 53 -8.63 12.12 -0.10
CA ALA A 53 -9.20 13.44 -0.28
C ALA A 53 -10.25 13.45 -1.42
N GLY A 54 -11.45 13.93 -1.10
CA GLY A 54 -12.54 14.12 -2.07
C GLY A 54 -12.09 14.96 -3.27
N HIS A 55 -12.44 14.54 -4.49
CA HIS A 55 -12.24 15.35 -5.70
C HIS A 55 -13.50 15.35 -6.58
N ILE A 56 -13.41 15.89 -7.79
CA ILE A 56 -14.55 16.02 -8.71
C ILE A 56 -14.91 14.62 -9.24
N THR A 57 -13.91 13.89 -9.72
CA THR A 57 -14.05 12.54 -10.26
C THR A 57 -13.13 11.54 -9.53
N VAL A 58 -13.47 10.25 -9.60
CA VAL A 58 -12.65 9.18 -9.02
C VAL A 58 -11.30 9.12 -9.73
N LYS A 59 -11.30 9.39 -11.04
CA LYS A 59 -10.09 9.43 -11.86
C LYS A 59 -9.10 10.49 -11.35
N ASP A 60 -9.59 11.67 -10.97
CA ASP A 60 -8.73 12.73 -10.45
C ASP A 60 -8.17 12.36 -9.08
N GLN A 61 -8.97 11.72 -8.19
CA GLN A 61 -8.47 11.18 -6.91
C GLN A 61 -7.35 10.16 -7.13
N THR A 62 -7.57 9.20 -8.03
CA THR A 62 -6.58 8.18 -8.40
C THR A 62 -5.31 8.82 -8.97
N GLN A 63 -5.45 9.85 -9.81
CA GLN A 63 -4.30 10.54 -10.39
C GLN A 63 -3.52 11.32 -9.33
N GLN A 64 -4.19 11.97 -8.37
CA GLN A 64 -3.52 12.65 -7.26
C GLN A 64 -2.69 11.68 -6.41
N ALA A 65 -3.22 10.49 -6.13
CA ALA A 65 -2.51 9.45 -5.40
C ALA A 65 -1.23 9.00 -6.14
N LYS A 66 -1.35 8.74 -7.46
CA LYS A 66 -0.21 8.38 -8.31
C LYS A 66 0.83 9.48 -8.39
N ASN A 67 0.40 10.72 -8.64
CA ASN A 67 1.27 11.88 -8.66
C ASN A 67 2.03 12.03 -7.35
N LYS A 68 1.35 11.86 -6.21
CA LYS A 68 1.98 11.97 -4.89
C LYS A 68 3.02 10.88 -4.65
N TYR A 69 2.70 9.65 -5.03
CA TYR A 69 3.64 8.53 -4.93
C TYR A 69 4.88 8.77 -5.80
N GLU A 70 4.69 9.15 -7.05
CA GLU A 70 5.77 9.41 -8.02
C GLU A 70 6.64 10.60 -7.59
N GLU A 71 6.03 11.68 -7.10
CA GLU A 71 6.72 12.84 -6.53
C GLU A 71 7.66 12.41 -5.40
N LEU A 72 7.16 11.62 -4.44
CA LEU A 72 7.96 11.15 -3.31
C LEU A 72 9.09 10.22 -3.77
N LEU A 73 8.81 9.30 -4.71
CA LEU A 73 9.81 8.37 -5.27
C LEU A 73 11.00 9.08 -5.92
N GLN A 74 10.78 10.28 -6.47
CA GLN A 74 11.81 11.05 -7.16
C GLN A 74 12.71 11.84 -6.20
N THR A 75 12.32 11.99 -4.93
CA THR A 75 13.15 12.68 -3.94
C THR A 75 14.36 11.83 -3.52
N ASP A 76 15.47 12.49 -3.20
CA ASP A 76 16.73 11.81 -2.83
C ASP A 76 16.59 10.91 -1.60
N ALA A 77 15.64 11.23 -0.70
CA ALA A 77 15.36 10.44 0.50
C ALA A 77 14.91 8.99 0.17
N TYR A 78 14.26 8.77 -0.98
CA TYR A 78 13.78 7.44 -1.40
C TYR A 78 14.57 6.86 -2.57
N ALA A 79 15.65 7.53 -3.00
CA ALA A 79 16.47 7.06 -4.11
C ALA A 79 17.00 5.64 -3.89
N PHE A 80 17.28 5.25 -2.64
CA PHE A 80 17.75 3.91 -2.29
C PHE A 80 16.71 2.80 -2.53
N LEU A 81 15.41 3.11 -2.61
CA LEU A 81 14.33 2.14 -2.87
C LEU A 81 14.11 1.86 -4.36
N ASN A 82 14.39 2.83 -5.23
CA ASN A 82 14.08 2.75 -6.67
C ASN A 82 15.33 2.69 -7.56
N LYS A 83 16.47 3.22 -7.11
CA LYS A 83 17.73 3.26 -7.87
C LYS A 83 18.80 2.31 -7.29
N GLY A 84 18.49 1.63 -6.19
CA GLY A 84 19.41 0.78 -5.46
C GLY A 84 19.51 -0.64 -5.99
N THR A 85 20.59 -1.34 -5.63
CA THR A 85 20.74 -2.79 -5.87
C THR A 85 20.06 -3.63 -4.80
N TRP A 86 19.73 -3.05 -3.65
CA TRP A 86 19.24 -3.75 -2.46
C TRP A 86 17.73 -3.90 -2.43
N PHE A 87 17.00 -2.97 -3.02
CA PHE A 87 15.54 -2.93 -3.01
C PHE A 87 15.00 -2.52 -4.37
N GLU A 88 13.78 -2.94 -4.66
CA GLU A 88 13.03 -2.52 -5.83
C GLU A 88 11.57 -2.34 -5.43
N ILE A 89 10.98 -1.25 -5.90
CA ILE A 89 9.55 -0.96 -5.76
C ILE A 89 8.97 -0.61 -7.13
N LEU A 90 7.68 -0.87 -7.32
CA LEU A 90 7.03 -0.48 -8.58
C LEU A 90 7.06 1.06 -8.73
N PRO A 91 7.37 1.55 -9.95
CA PRO A 91 7.44 2.99 -10.22
C PRO A 91 6.06 3.66 -10.14
N SER A 92 4.98 2.89 -10.33
CA SER A 92 3.61 3.35 -10.20
C SER A 92 2.83 2.38 -9.31
N PRO A 93 2.06 2.88 -8.32
CA PRO A 93 1.33 2.03 -7.41
C PRO A 93 -0.03 1.65 -7.99
N PHE A 94 -0.61 0.58 -7.46
CA PHE A 94 -2.03 0.31 -7.60
C PHE A 94 -2.82 1.22 -6.64
N VAL A 95 -3.95 1.75 -7.11
CA VAL A 95 -4.84 2.63 -6.34
C VAL A 95 -6.27 2.15 -6.54
N GLY A 96 -6.95 1.85 -5.44
CA GLY A 96 -8.30 1.27 -5.46
C GLY A 96 -8.44 0.16 -4.42
N ASN A 97 -9.34 -0.79 -4.68
CA ASN A 97 -9.64 -1.88 -3.78
C ASN A 97 -8.52 -2.95 -3.80
N ALA A 98 -7.83 -3.13 -2.68
CA ALA A 98 -6.68 -4.04 -2.55
C ALA A 98 -6.89 -5.49 -3.05
N PRO A 99 -8.06 -6.13 -2.88
CA PRO A 99 -8.36 -7.46 -3.40
C PRO A 99 -8.15 -7.63 -4.92
N GLU A 100 -8.16 -6.55 -5.70
CA GLU A 100 -7.86 -6.60 -7.14
C GLU A 100 -6.39 -6.96 -7.43
N THR A 101 -5.49 -6.76 -6.47
CA THR A 101 -4.05 -7.05 -6.61
C THR A 101 -3.54 -8.08 -5.60
N MET A 102 -4.17 -8.18 -4.42
CA MET A 102 -3.80 -9.10 -3.35
C MET A 102 -4.86 -10.20 -3.22
N GLN A 103 -4.57 -11.37 -3.79
CA GLN A 103 -5.50 -12.50 -3.81
C GLN A 103 -5.88 -12.94 -2.38
N GLU A 104 -5.00 -12.77 -1.39
CA GLU A 104 -5.31 -13.11 0.01
C GLU A 104 -6.45 -12.27 0.59
N LEU A 105 -6.69 -11.08 0.05
CA LEU A 105 -7.77 -10.19 0.48
C LEU A 105 -9.10 -10.45 -0.26
N SER A 106 -9.07 -11.21 -1.35
CA SER A 106 -10.26 -11.50 -2.18
C SER A 106 -11.40 -12.20 -1.43
N GLN A 107 -11.07 -13.00 -0.42
CA GLN A 107 -12.07 -13.68 0.42
C GLN A 107 -12.93 -12.71 1.24
N TYR A 108 -12.42 -11.50 1.52
CA TYR A 108 -13.14 -10.49 2.31
C TYR A 108 -14.03 -9.58 1.45
N ASP A 109 -13.88 -9.63 0.13
CA ASP A 109 -14.69 -8.89 -0.84
C ASP A 109 -15.94 -9.69 -1.27
N GLN A 110 -16.06 -10.95 -0.86
CA GLN A 110 -17.17 -11.84 -1.22
C GLN A 110 -18.24 -11.84 -0.11
N GLY A 111 -19.37 -11.14 -0.32
CA GLY A 111 -20.49 -11.13 0.63
C GLY A 111 -21.53 -10.04 0.36
N GLY A 112 -22.60 -9.99 1.17
CA GLY A 112 -23.63 -8.95 1.12
C GLY A 112 -23.16 -7.57 1.61
N GLU A 113 -22.09 -7.54 2.41
CA GLU A 113 -21.37 -6.34 2.86
C GLU A 113 -19.88 -6.54 2.56
N PRO A 114 -19.42 -6.22 1.33
CA PRO A 114 -18.03 -6.41 0.95
C PRO A 114 -17.12 -5.49 1.77
N ASN A 115 -16.08 -6.05 2.41
CA ASN A 115 -15.04 -5.24 3.04
C ASN A 115 -14.17 -4.63 1.95
N ARG A 116 -14.36 -3.34 1.69
CA ARG A 116 -13.55 -2.60 0.72
C ARG A 116 -12.27 -2.10 1.38
N PHE A 117 -11.14 -2.59 0.88
CA PHE A 117 -9.81 -2.14 1.28
C PHE A 117 -9.32 -1.10 0.28
N GLU A 118 -10.02 0.04 0.24
CA GLU A 118 -9.69 1.15 -0.65
C GLU A 118 -8.43 1.87 -0.16
N GLY A 119 -7.46 2.04 -1.06
CA GLY A 119 -6.21 2.68 -0.72
C GLY A 119 -5.16 2.58 -1.82
N VAL A 120 -3.90 2.50 -1.42
CA VAL A 120 -2.75 2.44 -2.33
C VAL A 120 -1.89 1.25 -1.96
N VAL A 121 -1.54 0.44 -2.96
CA VAL A 121 -0.70 -0.76 -2.84
C VAL A 121 0.47 -0.66 -3.80
N THR A 122 1.65 -1.06 -3.35
CA THR A 122 2.84 -1.22 -4.19
C THR A 122 3.50 -2.56 -3.94
N PHE A 123 4.27 -3.03 -4.91
CA PHE A 123 5.05 -4.25 -4.78
C PHE A 123 6.48 -3.91 -4.39
N PHE A 124 7.01 -4.62 -3.40
CA PHE A 124 8.33 -4.42 -2.84
C PHE A 124 9.16 -5.70 -2.95
N VAL A 125 10.42 -5.57 -3.36
CA VAL A 125 11.37 -6.68 -3.48
C VAL A 125 12.63 -6.38 -2.68
N ALA A 126 12.96 -7.24 -1.71
CA ALA A 126 14.17 -7.19 -0.90
C ALA A 126 15.30 -8.01 -1.53
N ARG A 127 16.02 -7.41 -2.49
CA ARG A 127 17.15 -8.05 -3.19
C ARG A 127 18.31 -8.34 -2.25
N VAL A 128 18.50 -7.53 -1.20
CA VAL A 128 19.56 -7.73 -0.18
C VAL A 128 19.43 -9.06 0.58
N LEU A 129 18.23 -9.64 0.65
CA LEU A 129 17.99 -10.93 1.29
C LEU A 129 18.27 -12.11 0.38
N SER A 130 18.40 -11.90 -0.94
CA SER A 130 18.78 -12.94 -1.90
C SER A 130 20.30 -12.94 -2.08
N TYR A 131 20.98 -13.83 -1.37
CA TYR A 131 22.43 -14.04 -1.49
C TYR A 131 22.77 -15.53 -1.40
N SER A 132 23.92 -15.89 -1.97
CA SER A 132 24.45 -17.26 -1.93
C SER A 132 25.74 -17.28 -1.14
N SER A 133 25.75 -18.04 -0.05
CA SER A 133 26.93 -18.28 0.77
C SER A 133 27.50 -19.67 0.48
N PRO A 134 28.82 -19.82 0.31
CA PRO A 134 29.44 -21.14 0.16
C PRO A 134 29.15 -22.11 1.32
N PHE A 135 28.88 -21.59 2.52
CA PHE A 135 28.64 -22.40 3.72
C PHE A 135 27.16 -22.66 4.00
N PHE A 136 26.27 -21.76 3.57
CA PHE A 136 24.83 -21.82 3.90
C PHE A 136 23.93 -22.02 2.67
N GLY A 137 24.50 -22.04 1.46
CA GLY A 137 23.75 -22.13 0.21
C GLY A 137 23.09 -20.80 -0.19
N SER A 138 22.20 -20.88 -1.16
CA SER A 138 21.35 -19.76 -1.59
C SER A 138 20.23 -19.54 -0.57
N THR A 139 19.97 -18.29 -0.22
CA THR A 139 18.77 -17.90 0.54
C THR A 139 17.54 -17.73 -0.35
N ASP A 140 17.71 -17.74 -1.67
CA ASP A 140 16.59 -17.69 -2.62
C ASP A 140 15.77 -18.99 -2.52
N PRO A 141 14.46 -18.92 -2.21
CA PRO A 141 13.63 -20.08 -1.96
C PRO A 141 13.57 -21.07 -3.13
N ASP A 142 13.84 -20.63 -4.37
CA ASP A 142 13.81 -21.50 -5.55
C ASP A 142 15.20 -21.80 -6.14
N GLY A 143 16.30 -21.33 -5.51
CA GLY A 143 17.65 -21.87 -5.66
C GLY A 143 18.38 -21.71 -7.01
N ASP A 144 17.72 -21.24 -8.07
CA ASP A 144 18.26 -21.19 -9.45
C ASP A 144 18.20 -19.80 -10.10
N GLY A 145 17.89 -18.75 -9.31
CA GLY A 145 17.75 -17.37 -9.79
C GLY A 145 16.49 -17.12 -10.61
N ARG A 146 15.58 -18.10 -10.68
CA ARG A 146 14.25 -18.00 -11.31
C ARG A 146 13.12 -17.88 -10.29
N GLY A 147 13.48 -17.87 -9.00
CA GLY A 147 12.54 -17.85 -7.90
C GLY A 147 11.76 -16.56 -7.73
N SER A 148 10.66 -16.68 -6.98
CA SER A 148 10.00 -15.51 -6.43
C SER A 148 10.93 -14.87 -5.41
N LYS A 149 11.74 -13.91 -5.88
CA LYS A 149 12.60 -13.04 -5.05
C LYS A 149 11.84 -12.65 -3.77
N PHE A 150 12.53 -12.48 -2.63
CA PHE A 150 11.91 -12.01 -1.38
C PHE A 150 11.07 -10.76 -1.66
N SER A 151 9.76 -10.93 -1.73
CA SER A 151 8.85 -9.90 -2.20
C SER A 151 7.54 -9.94 -1.46
N THR A 152 6.88 -8.78 -1.41
CA THR A 152 5.62 -8.63 -0.71
C THR A 152 4.88 -7.42 -1.28
N HIS A 153 3.57 -7.38 -1.03
CA HIS A 153 2.76 -6.21 -1.33
C HIS A 153 2.67 -5.36 -0.05
N ILE A 154 3.00 -4.08 -0.19
CA ILE A 154 2.90 -3.10 0.89
C ILE A 154 1.76 -2.16 0.51
N GLY A 155 0.75 -2.07 1.37
CA GLY A 155 -0.43 -1.26 1.13
C GLY A 155 -0.86 -0.46 2.34
N SER A 156 -1.52 0.66 2.09
CA SER A 156 -2.20 1.47 3.09
C SER A 156 -3.66 1.66 2.68
N TYR A 157 -4.59 1.30 3.57
CA TYR A 157 -6.02 1.32 3.32
C TYR A 157 -6.68 2.34 4.24
N LEU A 158 -6.91 3.55 3.71
CA LEU A 158 -7.55 4.63 4.45
C LEU A 158 -9.03 4.80 4.09
N GLY A 159 -9.53 4.03 3.12
CA GLY A 159 -10.82 4.30 2.52
C GLY A 159 -10.72 5.39 1.46
N ARG A 160 -11.87 5.92 1.07
CA ARG A 160 -11.99 6.99 0.07
C ARG A 160 -13.18 7.86 0.41
N GLU A 161 -13.00 9.18 0.39
CA GLU A 161 -14.14 10.11 0.44
C GLU A 161 -14.87 10.12 -0.91
N PRO A 162 -16.22 10.16 -0.90
CA PRO A 162 -16.99 10.22 -2.13
C PRO A 162 -16.63 11.47 -2.94
N THR A 163 -16.70 11.34 -4.26
CA THR A 163 -16.44 12.48 -5.15
C THR A 163 -17.60 13.46 -5.15
N THR A 164 -17.36 14.66 -5.67
CA THR A 164 -18.44 15.64 -5.89
C THR A 164 -19.55 15.06 -6.78
N GLU A 165 -19.20 14.31 -7.81
CA GLU A 165 -20.17 13.67 -8.71
C GLU A 165 -20.98 12.58 -8.02
N GLU A 166 -20.33 11.69 -7.26
CA GLU A 166 -20.99 10.64 -6.48
C GLU A 166 -21.91 11.25 -5.43
N CYS A 167 -21.45 12.31 -4.77
CA CYS A 167 -22.20 13.00 -3.75
C CYS A 167 -23.45 13.71 -4.31
N LYS A 168 -23.30 14.37 -5.46
CA LYS A 168 -24.42 14.99 -6.17
C LYS A 168 -25.44 13.93 -6.59
N ALA A 169 -24.99 12.81 -7.16
CA ALA A 169 -25.86 11.71 -7.55
C ALA A 169 -26.61 11.11 -6.36
N PHE A 170 -25.92 10.89 -5.23
CA PHE A 170 -26.54 10.42 -3.99
C PHE A 170 -27.61 11.39 -3.48
N THR A 171 -27.31 12.68 -3.45
CA THR A 171 -28.26 13.72 -2.98
C THR A 171 -29.48 13.85 -3.89
N GLU A 172 -29.30 13.78 -5.21
CA GLU A 172 -30.39 13.77 -6.17
C GLU A 172 -31.30 12.55 -6.01
N GLN A 173 -30.73 11.37 -5.78
CA GLN A 173 -31.48 10.14 -5.53
C GLN A 173 -32.25 10.22 -4.20
N ARG A 174 -31.59 10.70 -3.14
CA ARG A 174 -32.23 10.92 -1.83
C ARG A 174 -33.40 11.91 -1.95
N TRP A 175 -33.23 13.01 -2.69
CA TRP A 175 -34.31 13.97 -2.91
C TRP A 175 -35.48 13.36 -3.69
N LYS A 176 -35.20 12.56 -4.73
CA LYS A 176 -36.24 11.79 -5.44
C LYS A 176 -36.99 10.85 -4.50
N ALA A 177 -36.29 10.15 -3.60
CA ALA A 177 -36.91 9.28 -2.62
C ALA A 177 -37.80 10.05 -1.64
N ILE A 178 -37.35 11.20 -1.13
CA ILE A 178 -38.14 12.06 -0.22
C ILE A 178 -39.42 12.56 -0.89
N ARG A 179 -39.35 12.99 -2.16
CA ARG A 179 -40.54 13.42 -2.90
C ARG A 179 -41.56 12.29 -3.11
N ASN A 180 -41.10 11.04 -3.11
CA ASN A 180 -41.93 9.85 -3.28
C ASN A 180 -42.37 9.23 -1.94
N LEU A 181 -42.03 9.82 -0.79
CA LEU A 181 -42.51 9.34 0.51
C LEU A 181 -44.02 9.57 0.63
N ASP A 182 -44.75 8.51 0.96
CA ASP A 182 -46.17 8.59 1.26
C ASP A 182 -46.36 9.23 2.63
N VAL A 183 -47.03 10.38 2.68
CA VAL A 183 -47.22 11.16 3.90
C VAL A 183 -48.52 10.72 4.56
N ALA A 184 -48.45 9.69 5.41
CA ALA A 184 -49.60 9.25 6.18
C ALA A 184 -50.07 10.32 7.18
N ASN A 185 -51.39 10.47 7.33
CA ASN A 185 -52.10 11.38 8.26
C ASN A 185 -52.16 12.88 7.87
N GLY A 186 -52.46 13.18 6.61
CA GLY A 186 -52.96 14.51 6.22
C GLY A 186 -51.90 15.61 6.09
N GLY A 187 -50.61 15.25 6.12
CA GLY A 187 -49.53 16.15 5.75
C GLY A 187 -49.52 16.44 4.25
N THR A 188 -49.14 17.64 3.85
CA THR A 188 -49.01 18.00 2.44
C THR A 188 -47.85 17.22 1.81
N SER A 189 -48.08 16.57 0.67
CA SER A 189 -47.02 15.85 -0.06
C SER A 189 -45.86 16.80 -0.40
N TYR A 190 -44.63 16.32 -0.22
CA TYR A 190 -43.40 17.01 -0.64
C TYR A 190 -43.33 17.27 -2.16
N SER A 191 -44.29 16.76 -2.94
CA SER A 191 -44.44 17.00 -4.38
C SER A 191 -45.13 18.34 -4.73
N THR A 192 -45.74 19.04 -3.77
CA THR A 192 -46.65 20.17 -4.03
C THR A 192 -46.01 21.56 -4.04
N GLY A 193 -44.71 21.67 -3.71
CA GLY A 193 -43.95 22.92 -3.79
C GLY A 193 -43.43 23.20 -5.20
N THR A 194 -44.08 24.12 -5.91
CA THR A 194 -43.72 24.61 -7.25
C THR A 194 -42.47 25.50 -7.27
N SER A 195 -41.31 24.98 -6.87
CA SER A 195 -40.05 25.52 -7.41
C SER A 195 -39.62 24.63 -8.56
N ASN A 196 -40.27 24.82 -9.71
CA ASN A 196 -39.74 24.30 -10.96
C ASN A 196 -38.31 24.82 -11.11
N ASN A 197 -37.33 23.92 -11.07
CA ASN A 197 -35.92 24.10 -11.47
C ASN A 197 -34.91 24.83 -10.56
N ASP A 198 -35.30 25.49 -9.46
CA ASP A 198 -34.31 26.28 -8.68
C ASP A 198 -33.77 25.60 -7.41
N TYR A 199 -34.08 24.33 -7.17
CA TYR A 199 -33.38 23.58 -6.13
C TYR A 199 -31.95 23.28 -6.60
N VAL A 200 -31.05 24.21 -6.31
CA VAL A 200 -29.62 24.00 -6.42
C VAL A 200 -29.19 23.22 -5.18
N VAL A 201 -28.73 21.98 -5.39
CA VAL A 201 -28.05 21.22 -4.35
C VAL A 201 -26.75 21.97 -4.01
N ILE A 202 -26.79 22.82 -2.99
CA ILE A 202 -25.62 23.49 -2.43
C ILE A 202 -25.20 22.65 -1.22
N MET A 203 -24.06 21.96 -1.35
CA MET A 203 -23.48 21.19 -0.25
C MET A 203 -22.36 22.03 0.37
N ASP A 204 -22.69 22.71 1.46
CA ASP A 204 -21.76 23.61 2.17
C ASP A 204 -20.81 22.83 3.11
N ASN A 205 -21.09 21.55 3.39
CA ASN A 205 -20.37 20.76 4.41
C ASN A 205 -19.83 19.41 3.91
N GLY A 206 -19.68 19.23 2.59
CA GLY A 206 -19.30 17.96 1.99
C GLY A 206 -20.47 16.99 1.75
N CYS A 207 -20.13 15.79 1.28
CA CYS A 207 -20.92 14.59 1.58
C CYS A 207 -20.59 14.15 3.01
#